data_AF-A0A2H0TY55-F1
#
_entry.id   AF-A0A2H0TY55-F1
#
_cell.length_a   1.000
_cell.length_b   1.000
_cell.length_c   1.000
_cell.angle_alpha   90.00
_cell.angle_beta   90.00
_cell.angle_gamma   90.00
#
_symmetry.space_group_name_H-M   'P 1'
#
loop_
_entity.id
_entity.type
_entity.pdbx_description
1 polymer ?
#
loop_
_entity_poly.entity_id
_entity_poly.type
_entity_poly.pdbx_seq_one_letter_code
_entity_poly.pdbx_strand_id
1 'polypeptide(L)'
;MTDIGNKILQTIKDKHIKPTPRFKFLFKSYAWTVLAFLMVVFGSLAVSVIIFYLKNEDWSLYIQAGFSQINFLLLAIPYFWVLLSLLFIFLAYYNFHHTKFGYRYRFSVIVVAYFALSVVLGSGAYVFGAGESIEGLFFNNNVVFYGQLMEKRQEMWNRPMQGFIAGQIIFVDFNKSELQILDPAQKTWFVDISRIHLPPFVHLDFAQRIRVVGKILAENKIQAKMIKPFFPEPLENCNMEDDNDADCILIHHQIMKENIPQLRIIN
;
A
#
# COMPACT_ATOMS: atom_id res chain seq x y z
N MET A 1 36.31 -38.68 -45.70
CA MET A 1 35.55 -37.57 -45.07
C MET A 1 34.10 -37.74 -45.46
N THR A 2 33.19 -37.83 -44.48
CA THR A 2 31.76 -38.12 -44.70
C THR A 2 31.07 -36.99 -45.46
N ASP A 3 30.25 -37.34 -46.46
CA ASP A 3 29.50 -36.45 -47.37
C ASP A 3 28.74 -35.32 -46.64
N ILE A 4 28.23 -35.62 -45.44
CA ILE A 4 27.55 -34.68 -44.54
C ILE A 4 28.45 -33.47 -44.17
N GLY A 5 29.74 -33.71 -43.92
CA GLY A 5 30.68 -32.67 -43.53
C GLY A 5 30.88 -31.64 -44.63
N ASN A 6 30.98 -32.10 -45.88
CA ASN A 6 31.09 -31.24 -47.05
C ASN A 6 29.82 -30.43 -47.26
N LYS A 7 28.64 -31.06 -47.09
CA LYS A 7 27.34 -30.39 -47.20
C LYS A 7 27.15 -29.27 -46.16
N ILE A 8 27.62 -29.49 -44.93
CA ILE A 8 27.62 -28.47 -43.86
C ILE A 8 28.54 -27.30 -44.24
N LEU A 9 29.75 -27.60 -44.71
CA LEU A 9 30.75 -26.60 -45.08
C LEU A 9 30.29 -25.72 -46.27
N GLN A 10 29.65 -26.35 -47.26
CA GLN A 10 29.04 -25.65 -48.40
C GLN A 10 27.90 -24.75 -47.93
N THR A 11 27.03 -25.25 -47.06
CA THR A 11 25.92 -24.45 -46.49
C THR A 11 26.41 -23.24 -45.69
N ILE A 12 27.50 -23.39 -44.91
CA ILE A 12 28.09 -22.28 -44.15
C ILE A 12 28.65 -21.21 -45.10
N LYS A 13 29.32 -21.63 -46.18
CA LYS A 13 29.88 -20.73 -47.20
C LYS A 13 28.76 -20.03 -47.98
N ASP A 14 27.78 -20.76 -48.49
CA ASP A 14 26.68 -20.24 -49.31
C ASP A 14 25.76 -19.29 -48.53
N LYS A 15 25.49 -19.59 -47.25
CA LYS A 15 24.63 -18.78 -46.39
C LYS A 15 25.38 -17.71 -45.59
N HIS A 16 26.71 -17.57 -45.79
CA HIS A 16 27.56 -16.63 -45.06
C HIS A 16 27.32 -16.62 -43.55
N ILE A 17 27.18 -17.81 -42.95
CA ILE A 17 26.83 -17.94 -41.53
C ILE A 17 28.03 -17.51 -40.69
N LYS A 18 27.95 -16.33 -40.08
CA LYS A 18 28.99 -15.81 -39.18
C LYS A 18 28.78 -16.35 -37.77
N PRO A 19 29.83 -16.82 -37.07
CA PRO A 19 29.74 -17.19 -35.67
C PRO A 19 29.36 -15.95 -34.86
N THR A 20 28.25 -16.04 -34.14
CA THR A 20 27.80 -14.98 -33.24
C THR A 20 28.39 -15.20 -31.85
N PRO A 21 28.82 -14.13 -31.15
CA PRO A 21 29.42 -14.26 -29.83
C PRO A 21 28.43 -14.84 -28.82
N ARG A 22 28.88 -15.78 -27.99
CA ARG A 22 28.06 -16.47 -26.97
C ARG A 22 27.38 -15.50 -25.99
N PHE A 23 28.02 -14.38 -25.69
CA PHE A 23 27.47 -13.35 -24.80
C PHE A 23 26.13 -12.80 -25.28
N LYS A 24 25.90 -12.65 -26.59
CA LYS A 24 24.62 -12.16 -27.13
C LYS A 24 23.46 -13.12 -26.80
N PHE A 25 23.73 -14.43 -26.79
CA PHE A 25 22.75 -15.44 -26.40
C PHE A 25 22.56 -15.51 -24.87
N LEU A 26 23.65 -15.39 -24.10
CA LEU A 26 23.59 -15.38 -22.64
C LEU A 26 22.82 -14.16 -22.11
N PHE A 27 23.10 -12.97 -22.65
CA PHE A 27 22.44 -11.72 -22.24
C PHE A 27 20.94 -11.78 -22.52
N LYS A 28 20.54 -12.28 -23.70
CA LYS A 28 19.12 -12.47 -24.03
C LYS A 28 18.43 -13.43 -23.05
N SER A 29 19.08 -14.53 -22.70
CA SER A 29 18.50 -15.50 -21.76
C SER A 29 18.40 -14.93 -20.33
N TYR A 30 19.44 -14.24 -19.88
CA TYR A 30 19.49 -13.67 -18.53
C TYR A 30 18.49 -12.53 -18.37
N ALA A 31 18.31 -11.70 -19.41
CA ALA A 31 17.34 -10.60 -19.41
C ALA A 31 15.91 -11.11 -19.14
N TRP A 32 15.49 -12.20 -19.79
CA TRP A 32 14.17 -12.78 -19.55
C TRP A 32 14.03 -13.33 -18.13
N THR A 33 15.06 -14.02 -17.62
CA THR A 33 15.07 -14.53 -16.24
C THR A 33 14.99 -13.41 -15.20
N VAL A 34 15.79 -12.34 -15.36
CA VAL A 34 15.77 -11.17 -14.47
C VAL A 34 14.40 -10.50 -14.51
N LEU A 35 13.84 -10.32 -15.71
CA LEU A 35 12.52 -9.74 -15.85
C LEU A 35 11.45 -10.61 -15.17
N ALA A 36 11.50 -11.94 -15.32
CA ALA A 36 10.57 -12.86 -14.66
C ALA A 36 10.70 -12.80 -13.13
N PHE A 37 11.93 -12.71 -12.62
CA PHE A 37 12.18 -12.51 -11.19
C PHE A 37 11.57 -11.20 -10.68
N LEU A 38 11.77 -10.08 -11.39
CA LEU A 38 11.18 -8.80 -11.03
C LEU A 38 9.64 -8.87 -10.99
N MET A 39 9.00 -9.52 -11.97
CA MET A 39 7.54 -9.70 -11.96
C MET A 39 7.04 -10.41 -10.69
N VAL A 40 7.77 -11.43 -10.22
CA VAL A 40 7.44 -12.18 -8.99
C VAL A 40 7.63 -11.30 -7.76
N VAL A 41 8.73 -10.54 -7.70
CA VAL A 41 8.99 -9.60 -6.61
C VAL A 41 7.85 -8.59 -6.52
N PHE A 42 7.52 -7.89 -7.60
CA PHE A 42 6.43 -6.92 -7.54
C PHE A 42 5.06 -7.55 -7.26
N GLY A 43 4.78 -8.75 -7.79
CA GLY A 43 3.58 -9.51 -7.46
C GLY A 43 3.48 -9.84 -5.96
N SER A 44 4.60 -10.25 -5.36
CA SER A 44 4.67 -10.52 -3.92
C SER A 44 4.44 -9.27 -3.08
N LEU A 45 4.99 -8.13 -3.50
CA LEU A 45 4.76 -6.83 -2.84
C LEU A 45 3.29 -6.42 -2.92
N ALA A 46 2.67 -6.56 -4.09
CA ALA A 46 1.25 -6.27 -4.26
C ALA A 46 0.38 -7.15 -3.36
N VAL A 47 0.69 -8.46 -3.26
CA VAL A 47 0.00 -9.37 -2.35
C VAL A 47 0.20 -8.96 -0.89
N SER A 48 1.42 -8.58 -0.50
CA SER A 48 1.72 -8.10 0.86
C SER A 48 0.83 -6.91 1.24
N VAL A 49 0.69 -5.93 0.35
CA VAL A 49 -0.18 -4.77 0.57
C VAL A 49 -1.66 -5.16 0.61
N ILE A 50 -2.11 -6.07 -0.26
CA ILE A 50 -3.49 -6.58 -0.23
C ILE A 50 -3.78 -7.24 1.13
N ILE A 51 -2.87 -8.08 1.64
CA ILE A 51 -3.01 -8.72 2.95
C ILE A 51 -3.08 -7.67 4.06
N PHE A 52 -2.21 -6.65 4.01
CA PHE A 52 -2.22 -5.53 4.95
C PHE A 52 -3.58 -4.83 5.00
N TYR A 53 -4.18 -4.50 3.85
CA TYR A 53 -5.51 -3.91 3.81
C TYR A 53 -6.59 -4.84 4.37
N LEU A 54 -6.59 -6.10 3.95
CA LEU A 54 -7.60 -7.07 4.39
C LEU A 54 -7.57 -7.31 5.91
N LYS A 55 -6.39 -7.24 6.53
CA LYS A 55 -6.22 -7.40 7.98
C LYS A 55 -6.57 -6.14 8.78
N ASN A 56 -6.35 -4.96 8.21
CA ASN A 56 -6.55 -3.70 8.92
C ASN A 56 -7.95 -3.09 8.74
N GLU A 57 -8.67 -3.45 7.68
CA GLU A 57 -10.07 -3.04 7.46
C GLU A 57 -11.05 -3.81 8.37
N ASP A 58 -11.91 -3.11 9.12
CA ASP A 58 -12.97 -3.77 9.90
C ASP A 58 -14.24 -3.97 9.08
N TRP A 59 -14.39 -5.19 8.58
CA TRP A 59 -15.56 -5.65 7.84
C TRP A 59 -16.88 -5.42 8.60
N SER A 60 -16.86 -5.48 9.93
CA SER A 60 -18.06 -5.32 10.77
C SER A 60 -18.54 -3.87 10.92
N LEU A 61 -17.65 -2.89 10.71
CA LEU A 61 -18.00 -1.46 10.85
C LEU A 61 -18.72 -0.94 9.62
N TYR A 62 -18.34 -1.42 8.43
CA TYR A 62 -18.99 -1.01 7.18
C TYR A 62 -20.44 -1.50 7.05
N ILE A 63 -20.74 -2.66 7.63
CA ILE A 63 -22.12 -3.17 7.72
C ILE A 63 -22.97 -2.24 8.61
N GLN A 64 -22.41 -1.76 9.74
CA GLN A 64 -23.09 -0.83 10.65
C GLN A 64 -23.28 0.57 10.03
N ALA A 65 -22.42 0.97 9.09
CA ALA A 65 -22.52 2.24 8.37
C ALA A 65 -23.67 2.31 7.35
N GLY A 66 -24.33 1.19 7.07
CA GLY A 66 -25.36 1.11 6.03
C GLY A 66 -24.83 1.02 4.60
N PHE A 67 -23.55 0.69 4.39
CA PHE A 67 -23.04 0.43 3.05
C PHE A 67 -23.56 -0.92 2.51
N SER A 68 -23.93 -0.95 1.24
CA SER A 68 -24.12 -2.21 0.51
C SER A 68 -22.83 -3.03 0.52
N GLN A 69 -22.94 -4.35 0.70
CA GLN A 69 -21.80 -5.28 0.72
C GLN A 69 -20.91 -5.14 -0.51
N ILE A 70 -21.50 -4.84 -1.67
CA ILE A 70 -20.78 -4.65 -2.94
C ILE A 70 -19.97 -3.36 -2.91
N ASN A 71 -20.57 -2.26 -2.45
CA ASN A 71 -19.86 -0.98 -2.33
C ASN A 71 -18.68 -1.11 -1.36
N PHE A 72 -18.87 -1.81 -0.23
CA PHE A 72 -17.79 -2.08 0.71
C PHE A 72 -16.65 -2.88 0.07
N LEU A 73 -16.96 -3.97 -0.63
CA LEU A 73 -15.95 -4.83 -1.25
C LEU A 73 -15.17 -4.08 -2.33
N LEU A 74 -15.90 -3.27 -3.11
CA LEU A 74 -15.30 -2.34 -4.06
C LEU A 74 -14.37 -1.34 -3.34
N LEU A 75 -14.75 -0.79 -2.20
CA LEU A 75 -13.96 0.25 -1.55
C LEU A 75 -12.79 -0.28 -0.72
N ALA A 76 -12.88 -1.49 -0.17
CA ALA A 76 -11.84 -2.13 0.62
C ALA A 76 -10.68 -2.65 -0.25
N ILE A 77 -10.97 -3.09 -1.47
CA ILE A 77 -9.97 -3.62 -2.38
C ILE A 77 -9.04 -2.50 -2.87
N PRO A 78 -7.72 -2.63 -2.69
CA PRO A 78 -6.79 -1.69 -3.29
C PRO A 78 -6.68 -1.97 -4.81
N TYR A 79 -7.53 -1.34 -5.61
CA TYR A 79 -7.60 -1.55 -7.06
C TYR A 79 -6.28 -1.33 -7.78
N PHE A 80 -5.49 -0.36 -7.31
CA PHE A 80 -4.16 -0.10 -7.85
C PHE A 80 -3.30 -1.37 -7.79
N TRP A 81 -3.23 -2.00 -6.61
CA TRP A 81 -2.45 -3.23 -6.39
C TRP A 81 -3.03 -4.43 -7.13
N VAL A 82 -4.35 -4.53 -7.29
CA VAL A 82 -5.00 -5.57 -8.09
C VAL A 82 -4.69 -5.40 -9.58
N LEU A 83 -4.84 -4.19 -10.12
CA LEU A 83 -4.56 -3.90 -11.53
C LEU A 83 -3.07 -4.10 -11.84
N LEU A 84 -2.20 -3.68 -10.92
CA LEU A 84 -0.76 -3.90 -11.02
C LEU A 84 -0.42 -5.39 -11.00
N SER A 85 -1.09 -6.19 -10.18
CA SER A 85 -0.93 -7.65 -10.16
C SER A 85 -1.39 -8.29 -11.48
N LEU A 86 -2.52 -7.86 -12.03
CA LEU A 86 -3.01 -8.32 -13.34
C LEU A 86 -2.02 -7.98 -14.47
N LEU A 87 -1.46 -6.77 -14.43
CA LEU A 87 -0.42 -6.35 -15.36
C LEU A 87 0.80 -7.27 -15.26
N PHE A 88 1.28 -7.56 -14.06
CA PHE A 88 2.44 -8.44 -13.89
C PHE A 88 2.16 -9.90 -14.26
N ILE A 89 0.95 -10.41 -14.05
CA ILE A 89 0.54 -11.72 -14.57
C ILE A 89 0.62 -11.75 -16.11
N PHE A 90 0.12 -10.69 -16.76
CA PHE A 90 0.20 -10.56 -18.22
C PHE A 90 1.64 -10.47 -18.73
N LEU A 91 2.49 -9.65 -18.08
CA LEU A 91 3.91 -9.56 -18.43
C LEU A 91 4.65 -10.87 -18.17
N ALA A 92 4.36 -11.56 -17.07
CA ALA A 92 4.93 -12.87 -16.77
C ALA A 92 4.57 -13.87 -17.88
N TYR A 93 3.30 -13.90 -18.31
CA TYR A 93 2.88 -14.72 -19.45
C TYR A 93 3.65 -14.40 -20.74
N TYR A 94 3.75 -13.11 -21.09
CA TYR A 94 4.49 -12.68 -22.27
C TYR A 94 5.97 -13.07 -22.19
N ASN A 95 6.60 -12.89 -21.03
CA ASN A 95 7.99 -13.26 -20.77
C ASN A 95 8.20 -14.77 -20.89
N PHE A 96 7.31 -15.58 -20.30
CA PHE A 96 7.41 -17.03 -20.35
C PHE A 96 7.38 -17.57 -21.78
N HIS A 97 6.58 -16.99 -22.68
CA HIS A 97 6.57 -17.38 -24.10
C HIS A 97 7.91 -17.13 -24.82
N HIS A 98 8.71 -16.18 -24.35
CA HIS A 98 10.01 -15.85 -24.93
C HIS A 98 11.17 -16.64 -24.30
N THR A 99 10.92 -17.44 -23.27
CA THR A 99 11.92 -18.29 -22.63
C THR A 99 11.98 -19.68 -23.26
N LYS A 100 13.16 -20.32 -23.18
CA LYS A 100 13.43 -21.63 -23.82
C LYS A 100 12.45 -22.74 -23.44
N PHE A 101 11.81 -22.65 -22.27
CA PHE A 101 10.87 -23.65 -21.74
C PHE A 101 9.40 -23.24 -21.85
N GLY A 102 9.12 -22.01 -22.32
CA GLY A 102 7.78 -21.44 -22.36
C GLY A 102 6.75 -22.26 -23.12
N TYR A 103 7.15 -22.78 -24.28
CA TYR A 103 6.24 -23.54 -25.16
C TYR A 103 5.75 -24.86 -24.55
N ARG A 104 6.41 -25.36 -23.49
CA ARG A 104 6.13 -26.68 -22.92
C ARG A 104 5.00 -26.67 -21.90
N TYR A 105 4.69 -25.51 -21.32
CA TYR A 105 3.72 -25.40 -20.22
C TYR A 105 2.43 -24.71 -20.66
N ARG A 106 1.29 -25.21 -20.18
CA ARG A 106 -0.02 -24.59 -20.42
C ARG A 106 -0.12 -23.26 -19.68
N PHE A 107 -0.85 -22.30 -20.26
CA PHE A 107 -1.10 -20.98 -19.67
C PHE A 107 -1.52 -21.06 -18.19
N SER A 108 -2.49 -21.90 -17.86
CA SER A 108 -3.01 -22.06 -16.50
C SER A 108 -1.94 -22.48 -15.49
N VAL A 109 -0.97 -23.31 -15.90
CA VAL A 109 0.10 -23.77 -15.00
C VAL A 109 1.04 -22.61 -14.65
N ILE A 110 1.36 -21.76 -15.64
CA ILE A 110 2.25 -20.60 -15.44
C ILE A 110 1.57 -19.59 -14.52
N VAL A 111 0.29 -19.28 -14.76
CA VAL A 111 -0.48 -18.34 -13.94
C VAL A 111 -0.62 -18.84 -12.50
N VAL A 112 -0.98 -20.11 -12.31
CA VAL A 112 -1.11 -20.70 -10.96
C VAL A 112 0.24 -20.72 -10.23
N ALA A 113 1.33 -21.08 -10.90
CA ALA A 113 2.67 -21.08 -10.30
C ALA A 113 3.12 -19.67 -9.91
N TYR A 114 2.93 -18.68 -10.79
CA TYR A 114 3.23 -17.28 -10.50
C TYR A 114 2.40 -16.75 -9.31
N PHE A 115 1.10 -17.00 -9.32
CA PHE A 115 0.20 -16.57 -8.27
C PHE A 115 0.56 -17.22 -6.94
N ALA A 116 0.75 -18.55 -6.91
CA ALA A 116 1.15 -19.28 -5.72
C ALA A 116 2.48 -18.76 -5.15
N LEU A 117 3.49 -18.54 -6.00
CA LEU A 117 4.78 -18.01 -5.58
C LEU A 117 4.66 -16.59 -5.02
N SER A 118 3.88 -15.73 -5.68
CA SER A 118 3.61 -14.36 -5.23
C SER A 118 2.86 -14.33 -3.90
N VAL A 119 1.93 -15.26 -3.69
CA VAL A 119 1.20 -15.39 -2.42
C VAL A 119 2.10 -15.86 -1.29
N VAL A 120 2.95 -16.87 -1.53
CA VAL A 120 3.89 -17.37 -0.52
C VAL A 120 4.89 -16.28 -0.13
N LEU A 121 5.54 -15.66 -1.12
CA LEU A 121 6.53 -14.60 -0.87
C LEU A 121 5.87 -13.34 -0.30
N GLY A 122 4.69 -12.98 -0.78
CA GLY A 122 3.96 -11.79 -0.32
C GLY A 122 3.45 -11.94 1.10
N SER A 123 3.02 -13.14 1.49
CA SER A 123 2.68 -13.43 2.89
C SER A 123 3.90 -13.30 3.79
N GLY A 124 5.07 -13.78 3.34
CA GLY A 124 6.34 -13.57 4.04
C GLY A 124 6.68 -12.08 4.16
N ALA A 125 6.60 -11.33 3.06
CA ALA A 125 6.86 -9.90 3.03
C ALA A 125 5.92 -9.10 3.94
N TYR A 126 4.65 -9.50 4.05
CA TYR A 126 3.68 -8.90 4.97
C TYR A 126 4.11 -9.07 6.43
N VAL A 127 4.60 -10.25 6.83
CA VAL A 127 5.09 -10.49 8.20
C VAL A 127 6.28 -9.57 8.54
N PHE A 128 7.09 -9.21 7.55
CA PHE A 128 8.19 -8.25 7.70
C PHE A 128 7.75 -6.78 7.60
N GLY A 129 6.45 -6.48 7.54
CA GLY A 129 5.94 -5.12 7.47
C GLY A 129 6.06 -4.44 6.10
N ALA A 130 6.51 -5.16 5.05
CA ALA A 130 6.73 -4.57 3.73
C ALA A 130 5.45 -3.96 3.13
N GLY A 131 4.28 -4.53 3.45
CA GLY A 131 2.99 -4.00 3.00
C GLY A 131 2.70 -2.60 3.54
N GLU A 132 3.02 -2.36 4.81
CA GLU A 132 2.83 -1.06 5.47
C GLU A 132 3.82 -0.02 4.94
N SER A 133 5.11 -0.39 4.87
CA SER A 133 6.17 0.52 4.42
C SER A 133 5.95 0.96 2.97
N ILE A 134 5.55 0.05 2.09
CA ILE A 134 5.27 0.38 0.68
C ILE A 134 4.09 1.33 0.59
N GLU A 135 3.01 1.05 1.32
CA GLU A 135 1.84 1.90 1.28
C GLU A 135 2.18 3.32 1.77
N GLY A 136 2.97 3.43 2.85
CA GLY A 136 3.40 4.74 3.37
C GLY A 136 4.32 5.49 2.41
N LEU A 137 5.21 4.80 1.71
CA LEU A 137 6.06 5.41 0.67
C LEU A 137 5.23 5.93 -0.52
N PHE A 138 4.18 5.22 -0.93
CA PHE A 138 3.32 5.65 -2.03
C PHE A 138 2.41 6.81 -1.64
N PHE A 139 1.92 6.82 -0.39
CA PHE A 139 1.13 7.91 0.15
C PHE A 139 1.96 9.20 0.32
N ASN A 140 3.11 9.12 0.99
CA ASN A 140 3.94 10.30 1.29
C ASN A 140 4.52 10.97 0.03
N ASN A 141 4.75 10.21 -1.04
CA ASN A 141 5.28 10.74 -2.30
C ASN A 141 4.21 11.35 -3.22
N ASN A 142 2.94 11.48 -2.77
CA ASN A 142 1.86 12.10 -3.53
C ASN A 142 1.76 11.59 -4.98
N VAL A 143 1.87 10.28 -5.18
CA VAL A 143 1.71 9.69 -6.52
C VAL A 143 0.30 10.03 -7.03
N VAL A 144 0.19 10.87 -8.06
CA VAL A 144 -1.05 11.56 -8.48
C VAL A 144 -2.27 10.64 -8.55
N PHE A 145 -2.15 9.49 -9.21
CA PHE A 145 -3.25 8.52 -9.37
C PHE A 145 -3.62 7.80 -8.07
N TYR A 146 -2.66 7.63 -7.17
CA TYR A 146 -2.82 6.94 -5.92
C TYR A 146 -3.39 7.87 -4.83
N GLY A 147 -2.93 9.13 -4.77
CA GLY A 147 -3.44 10.16 -3.86
C GLY A 147 -4.94 10.45 -4.05
N GLN A 148 -5.40 10.60 -5.29
CA GLN A 148 -6.82 10.84 -5.59
C GLN A 148 -7.74 9.69 -5.14
N LEU A 149 -7.26 8.44 -5.25
CA LEU A 149 -8.01 7.28 -4.79
C LEU A 149 -8.08 7.24 -3.26
N MET A 150 -6.99 7.63 -2.59
CA MET A 150 -6.92 7.69 -1.14
C MET A 150 -7.76 8.82 -0.55
N GLU A 151 -7.80 9.98 -1.20
CA GLU A 151 -8.64 11.13 -0.80
C GLU A 151 -10.13 10.75 -0.79
N LYS A 152 -10.61 10.06 -1.83
CA LYS A 152 -11.99 9.51 -1.84
C LYS A 152 -12.23 8.53 -0.71
N ARG A 153 -11.23 7.73 -0.33
CA ARG A 153 -11.33 6.83 0.81
C ARG A 153 -11.38 7.61 2.13
N GLN A 154 -10.62 8.70 2.26
CA GLN A 154 -10.66 9.62 3.41
C GLN A 154 -12.04 10.29 3.57
N GLU A 155 -12.62 10.80 2.49
CA GLU A 155 -13.95 11.41 2.50
C GLU A 155 -15.03 10.46 3.05
N MET A 156 -14.93 9.17 2.73
CA MET A 156 -15.85 8.18 3.29
C MET A 156 -15.70 7.97 4.79
N TRP A 157 -14.47 8.06 5.30
CA TRP A 157 -14.21 8.02 6.74
C TRP A 157 -14.57 9.33 7.44
N ASN A 158 -14.87 10.40 6.69
CA ASN A 158 -15.37 11.66 7.22
C ASN A 158 -16.91 11.77 7.08
N ARG A 159 -17.63 10.84 7.69
CA ARG A 159 -19.11 10.80 7.72
C ARG A 159 -19.60 10.80 9.16
N PRO A 160 -19.51 11.94 9.86
CA PRO A 160 -19.82 12.02 11.28
C PRO A 160 -21.25 11.56 11.58
N MET A 161 -22.21 11.92 10.72
CA MET A 161 -23.63 11.51 10.85
C MET A 161 -23.84 9.98 10.86
N GLN A 162 -22.92 9.22 10.26
CA GLN A 162 -22.93 7.76 10.25
C GLN A 162 -22.03 7.17 11.34
N GLY A 163 -21.41 8.02 12.17
CA GLY A 163 -20.51 7.61 13.25
C GLY A 163 -19.06 7.41 12.82
N PHE A 164 -18.65 7.85 11.63
CA PHE A 164 -17.29 7.74 11.11
C PHE A 164 -16.60 9.09 11.10
N ILE A 165 -15.47 9.20 11.77
CA ILE A 165 -14.64 10.41 11.76
C ILE A 165 -13.19 10.00 11.53
N ALA A 166 -12.55 10.61 10.53
CA ALA A 166 -11.10 10.57 10.35
C ALA A 166 -10.54 11.94 10.68
N GLY A 167 -9.40 11.98 11.36
CA GLY A 167 -8.77 13.24 11.72
C GLY A 167 -7.42 13.05 12.40
N GLN A 168 -6.76 14.17 12.64
CA GLN A 168 -5.48 14.24 13.31
C GLN A 168 -5.68 14.56 14.79
N ILE A 169 -4.97 13.87 15.69
CA ILE A 169 -5.00 14.14 17.12
C ILE A 169 -4.33 15.49 17.39
N ILE A 170 -5.07 16.43 17.97
CA ILE A 170 -4.56 17.74 18.39
C ILE A 170 -4.39 17.84 19.89
N PHE A 171 -5.12 17.02 20.67
CA PHE A 171 -5.01 17.03 22.12
C PHE A 171 -5.55 15.72 22.73
N VAL A 172 -4.92 15.26 23.80
CA VAL A 172 -5.33 14.06 24.55
C VAL A 172 -5.42 14.40 26.04
N ASP A 173 -6.60 14.22 26.63
CA ASP A 173 -6.84 14.38 28.07
C ASP A 173 -7.15 13.01 28.70
N PHE A 174 -6.11 12.36 29.24
CA PHE A 174 -6.27 11.07 29.91
C PHE A 174 -7.09 11.17 31.21
N ASN A 175 -7.11 12.32 31.89
CA ASN A 175 -7.86 12.50 33.13
C ASN A 175 -9.37 12.53 32.88
N LYS A 176 -9.78 13.17 31.78
CA LYS A 176 -11.18 13.24 31.36
C LYS A 176 -11.60 12.14 30.41
N SER A 177 -10.66 11.28 29.98
CA SER A 177 -10.89 10.28 28.94
C SER A 177 -11.51 10.91 27.68
N GLU A 178 -10.96 12.05 27.27
CA GLU A 178 -11.37 12.78 26.08
C GLU A 178 -10.19 13.04 25.14
N LEU A 179 -10.47 12.99 23.85
CA LEU A 179 -9.49 13.23 22.80
C LEU A 179 -10.08 14.22 21.80
N GLN A 180 -9.26 15.16 21.33
CA GLN A 180 -9.66 16.14 20.33
C GLN A 180 -8.98 15.79 19.01
N ILE A 181 -9.79 15.69 17.95
CA ILE A 181 -9.31 15.50 16.59
C ILE A 181 -9.73 16.63 15.66
N LEU A 182 -8.86 16.96 14.72
CA LEU A 182 -9.12 17.86 13.61
C LEU A 182 -9.42 17.04 12.35
N ASP A 183 -10.62 17.20 11.79
CA ASP A 183 -11.01 16.52 10.56
C ASP A 183 -10.42 17.21 9.31
N PRO A 184 -10.46 16.55 8.12
CA PRO A 184 -9.99 17.15 6.87
C PRO A 184 -10.72 18.44 6.46
N ALA A 185 -11.93 18.66 6.99
CA ALA A 185 -12.73 19.86 6.78
C ALA A 185 -12.41 20.98 7.81
N GLN A 186 -11.33 20.84 8.58
CA GLN A 186 -10.88 21.78 9.61
C GLN A 186 -11.86 21.96 10.78
N LYS A 187 -12.73 20.97 11.02
CA LYS A 187 -13.67 20.95 12.16
C LYS A 187 -13.10 20.09 13.29
N THR A 188 -13.20 20.60 14.51
CA THR A 188 -12.74 19.90 15.72
C THR A 188 -13.84 19.01 16.30
N TRP A 189 -13.48 17.78 16.64
CA TRP A 189 -14.35 16.78 17.25
C TRP A 189 -13.82 16.32 18.60
N PHE A 190 -14.72 16.27 19.59
CA PHE A 190 -14.46 15.73 20.92
C PHE A 190 -14.85 14.26 20.97
N VAL A 191 -13.88 13.40 21.26
CA VAL A 191 -14.01 11.95 21.26
C VAL A 191 -13.96 11.46 22.70
N ASP A 192 -15.08 10.96 23.21
CA ASP A 192 -15.15 10.29 24.52
C ASP A 192 -14.60 8.86 24.40
N ILE A 193 -13.50 8.59 25.10
CA ILE A 193 -12.80 7.30 25.15
C ILE A 193 -13.04 6.53 26.46
N SER A 194 -13.95 6.99 27.32
CA SER A 194 -14.19 6.39 28.65
C SER A 194 -14.66 4.93 28.61
N ARG A 195 -15.21 4.48 27.47
CA ARG A 195 -15.82 3.14 27.30
C ARG A 195 -15.05 2.21 26.36
N ILE A 196 -13.89 2.63 25.86
CA ILE A 196 -13.10 1.81 24.93
C ILE A 196 -11.93 1.14 25.66
N HIS A 197 -11.64 -0.10 25.25
CA HIS A 197 -10.35 -0.71 25.54
C HIS A 197 -9.44 -0.42 24.34
N LEU A 198 -8.44 0.43 24.54
CA LEU A 198 -7.44 0.73 23.52
C LEU A 198 -6.57 -0.51 23.30
N PRO A 199 -6.47 -1.02 22.07
CA PRO A 199 -5.52 -2.09 21.77
C PRO A 199 -4.09 -1.60 22.06
N PRO A 200 -3.18 -2.47 22.53
CA PRO A 200 -1.83 -2.08 22.93
C PRO A 200 -0.96 -1.53 21.78
N PHE A 201 -1.39 -1.70 20.53
CA PHE A 201 -0.72 -1.15 19.35
C PHE A 201 -1.26 0.22 18.91
N VAL A 202 -2.29 0.74 19.58
CA VAL A 202 -2.85 2.08 19.32
C VAL A 202 -2.22 3.04 20.31
N HIS A 203 -1.20 3.76 19.86
CA HIS A 203 -0.68 4.94 20.54
C HIS A 203 -1.61 6.12 20.22
N LEU A 204 -1.79 7.02 21.19
CA LEU A 204 -2.60 8.23 21.04
C LEU A 204 -1.64 9.41 21.17
N ASP A 205 -0.79 9.56 20.16
CA ASP A 205 0.23 10.61 20.17
C ASP A 205 -0.29 11.86 19.45
N PHE A 206 0.26 13.01 19.84
CA PHE A 206 -0.02 14.26 19.15
C PHE A 206 0.36 14.14 17.66
N ALA A 207 -0.43 14.80 16.80
CA ALA A 207 -0.26 14.80 15.36
C ALA A 207 -0.51 13.45 14.65
N GLN A 208 -0.80 12.36 15.36
CA GLN A 208 -1.12 11.09 14.73
C GLN A 208 -2.53 11.11 14.12
N ARG A 209 -2.66 10.56 12.90
CA ARG A 209 -3.96 10.43 12.24
C ARG A 209 -4.69 9.17 12.68
N ILE A 210 -5.94 9.32 13.08
CA ILE A 210 -6.79 8.22 13.54
C ILE A 210 -8.14 8.21 12.84
N ARG A 211 -8.77 7.04 12.88
CA ARG A 211 -10.15 6.78 12.49
C ARG A 211 -10.92 6.39 13.73
N VAL A 212 -12.00 7.10 13.99
CA VAL A 212 -12.91 6.87 15.10
C VAL A 212 -14.23 6.37 14.54
N VAL A 213 -14.72 5.27 15.11
CA VAL A 213 -16.07 4.78 14.87
C VAL A 213 -16.86 4.79 16.17
N GLY A 214 -18.03 5.42 16.14
CA GLY A 214 -18.76 5.72 17.35
C GLY A 214 -20.19 6.17 17.12
N LYS A 215 -20.82 6.67 18.19
CA LYS A 215 -22.15 7.27 18.14
C LYS A 215 -22.03 8.76 18.44
N ILE A 216 -22.70 9.60 17.65
CA ILE A 216 -22.78 11.03 17.95
C ILE A 216 -23.56 11.22 19.25
N LEU A 217 -22.99 11.98 20.18
CA LEU A 217 -23.64 12.45 21.41
C LEU A 217 -24.17 13.88 21.26
N ALA A 218 -23.44 14.75 20.53
CA ALA A 218 -23.80 16.14 20.29
C ALA A 218 -23.13 16.64 18.99
N GLU A 219 -23.42 17.88 18.54
CA GLU A 219 -22.95 18.42 17.25
C GLU A 219 -21.45 18.22 16.95
N ASN A 220 -20.60 18.27 17.98
CA ASN A 220 -19.15 18.09 17.89
C ASN A 220 -18.62 17.02 18.86
N LYS A 221 -19.47 16.15 19.41
CA LYS A 221 -19.07 15.12 20.38
C LYS A 221 -19.46 13.73 19.92
N ILE A 222 -18.49 12.83 19.86
CA ILE A 222 -18.69 11.42 19.52
C ILE A 222 -18.26 10.54 20.70
N GLN A 223 -19.06 9.52 21.00
CA GLN A 223 -18.64 8.44 21.88
C GLN A 223 -17.95 7.37 21.04
N ALA A 224 -16.66 7.17 21.28
CA ALA A 224 -15.91 6.15 20.57
C ALA A 224 -16.41 4.75 20.96
N LYS A 225 -16.63 3.92 19.94
CA LYS A 225 -16.78 2.47 20.07
C LYS A 225 -15.48 1.78 19.68
N MET A 226 -14.74 2.36 18.75
CA MET A 226 -13.46 1.86 18.27
C MET A 226 -12.59 3.01 17.75
N ILE A 227 -11.28 2.91 18.00
CA ILE A 227 -10.26 3.80 17.45
C ILE A 227 -9.21 2.94 16.74
N LYS A 228 -8.82 3.37 15.55
CA LYS A 228 -7.75 2.76 14.77
C LYS A 228 -6.86 3.81 14.14
N PRO A 229 -5.57 3.50 13.88
CA PRO A 229 -4.73 4.38 13.09
C PRO A 229 -5.29 4.57 11.66
N PHE A 230 -5.08 5.77 11.13
CA PHE A 230 -5.29 6.08 9.72
C PHE A 230 -4.01 5.68 8.97
N PHE A 231 -3.98 4.46 8.43
CA PHE A 231 -2.80 3.98 7.70
C PHE A 231 -2.65 4.66 6.33
N PRO A 232 -1.42 4.82 5.83
CA PRO A 232 -0.12 4.45 6.43
C PRO A 232 0.80 5.67 6.48
N GLU A 233 0.91 6.30 7.64
CA GLU A 233 2.19 6.92 7.98
C GLU A 233 3.11 5.76 8.38
N PRO A 234 4.39 5.72 7.95
CA PRO A 234 5.33 4.82 8.57
C PRO A 234 5.35 5.13 10.07
N LEU A 235 5.44 4.09 10.90
CA LEU A 235 5.92 4.22 12.27
C LEU A 235 7.33 4.82 12.19
N GLU A 236 7.44 6.14 12.17
CA GLU A 236 8.67 6.78 12.59
C GLU A 236 8.84 6.36 14.05
N ASN A 237 9.87 5.54 14.30
CA ASN A 237 10.40 5.33 15.63
C ASN A 237 10.90 6.69 16.12
N CYS A 238 10.01 7.52 16.64
CA CYS A 238 10.36 8.55 17.59
C CYS A 238 10.75 7.80 18.87
N ASN A 239 12.00 7.34 18.93
CA ASN A 239 12.58 6.85 20.18
C ASN A 239 12.57 8.04 21.14
N MET A 240 11.60 8.10 22.05
CA MET A 240 11.51 9.07 23.15
C MET A 240 12.59 8.84 24.23
N GLU A 241 13.74 8.26 23.87
CA GLU A 241 14.87 8.05 24.77
C GLU A 241 15.99 9.08 24.59
N ASP A 242 15.98 9.87 23.50
CA ASP A 242 16.93 10.97 23.29
C ASP A 242 16.21 12.32 23.20
N ASP A 243 16.33 13.10 24.26
CA ASP A 243 15.74 14.44 24.49
C ASP A 243 16.31 15.55 23.58
N ASN A 244 16.94 15.20 22.44
CA ASN A 244 17.71 16.11 21.60
C ASN A 244 17.42 16.07 20.10
N ASP A 245 16.53 15.19 19.61
CA ASP A 245 16.18 15.15 18.18
C ASP A 245 15.10 16.19 17.83
N ALA A 246 15.50 17.46 17.82
CA ALA A 246 14.71 18.59 17.33
C ALA A 246 14.39 18.49 15.81
N ASP A 247 14.97 17.53 15.10
CA ASP A 247 14.77 17.32 13.67
C ASP A 247 13.48 16.56 13.32
N CYS A 248 12.86 15.83 14.27
CA CYS A 248 11.55 15.19 14.05
C CYS A 248 10.39 16.21 13.90
N ILE A 249 10.53 17.42 14.47
CA ILE A 249 9.49 18.46 14.42
C ILE A 249 9.47 19.19 13.06
N LEU A 250 10.57 19.18 12.32
CA LEU A 250 10.77 20.13 11.22
C LEU A 250 10.24 19.68 9.86
N ILE A 251 10.09 18.38 9.59
CA ILE A 251 9.68 17.91 8.26
C ILE A 251 8.18 18.12 8.00
N HIS A 252 7.32 18.06 9.02
CA HIS A 252 5.89 18.32 8.86
C HIS A 252 5.49 19.79 8.97
N HIS A 253 6.32 20.63 9.62
CA HIS A 253 6.06 22.07 9.69
C HIS A 253 6.21 22.77 8.33
N GLN A 254 6.99 22.21 7.40
CA GLN A 254 7.26 22.86 6.12
C GLN A 254 6.09 22.75 5.13
N ILE A 255 5.24 21.71 5.23
CA ILE A 255 4.05 21.54 4.39
C ILE A 255 2.84 22.33 4.92
N MET A 256 2.76 22.62 6.23
CA MET A 256 1.65 23.40 6.81
C MET A 256 1.80 24.93 6.72
N LYS A 257 3.00 25.46 6.45
CA LYS A 257 3.22 26.92 6.49
C LYS A 257 2.77 27.66 5.23
N GLU A 258 2.47 26.96 4.14
CA GLU A 258 2.06 27.61 2.87
C GLU A 258 0.57 27.99 2.80
N ASN A 259 -0.27 27.63 3.77
CA ASN A 259 -1.74 27.83 3.62
C ASN A 259 -2.50 28.38 4.84
N ILE A 260 -1.85 29.13 5.74
CA ILE A 260 -2.56 29.85 6.81
C ILE A 260 -2.62 31.35 6.47
N PRO A 261 -3.79 31.94 6.11
CA PRO A 261 -3.95 33.37 6.13
C PRO A 261 -3.94 33.83 7.60
N GLN A 262 -3.12 34.85 7.84
CA GLN A 262 -2.76 35.37 9.16
C GLN A 262 -3.97 35.71 10.04
N LEU A 263 -4.12 35.00 11.16
CA LEU A 263 -4.92 35.49 12.28
C LEU A 263 -4.03 36.35 13.19
N ARG A 264 -4.22 37.67 13.04
CA ARG A 264 -3.73 38.73 13.92
C ARG A 264 -4.16 38.44 15.35
N ILE A 265 -3.18 38.29 16.24
CA ILE A 265 -3.37 38.42 17.68
C ILE A 265 -3.64 39.92 17.94
N ILE A 266 -4.82 40.23 18.46
CA ILE A 266 -5.13 41.53 19.05
C ILE A 266 -4.98 41.35 20.56
N ASN A 267 -4.06 42.15 21.14
CA ASN A 267 -3.91 42.34 22.59
C ASN A 267 -5.15 42.95 23.22
#